data_AF-A0AAQ3QA73-F1
#
_entry.id   AF-A0AAQ3QA73-F1
#
_cell.length_a   1.000
_cell.length_b   1.000
_cell.length_c   1.000
_cell.angle_alpha   90.00
_cell.angle_beta   90.00
_cell.angle_gamma   90.00
#
_symmetry.space_group_name_H-M   'P 1'
#
loop_
_entity.id
_entity.type
_entity.pdbx_description
1 polymer ?
#
loop_
_entity_poly.entity_id
_entity_poly.type
_entity_poly.pdbx_seq_one_letter_code
_entity_poly.pdbx_strand_id
1 'polypeptide(L)'
;MLLISLVPRAVLCGSLLEDINHIFLECEVAMTLWEMMDARFAGVASFARNFCVNKDASFNDRGNTPSILFALCFNTLYSIWTARNKAVFEHLRPSNYIIFAKILALTMDYADISISEGNKKYKHSGFI
;
A
#
# COMPACT_ATOMS: atom_id res chain seq x y z
N MET A 1 23.46 -14.19 32.44
CA MET A 1 24.03 -13.67 31.17
C MET A 1 22.98 -13.91 30.08
N LEU A 2 22.05 -12.97 29.90
CA LEU A 2 21.00 -13.07 28.89
C LEU A 2 21.55 -12.53 27.57
N LEU A 3 21.74 -13.41 26.59
CA LEU A 3 21.97 -13.03 25.20
C LEU A 3 20.67 -12.42 24.67
N ILE A 4 20.49 -11.11 24.88
CA ILE A 4 19.48 -10.35 24.14
C ILE A 4 19.92 -10.41 22.69
N SER A 5 19.18 -11.15 21.86
CA SER A 5 19.51 -11.23 20.44
C SER A 5 19.44 -9.83 19.86
N LEU A 6 20.54 -9.39 19.23
CA LEU A 6 20.71 -8.11 18.53
C LEU A 6 19.88 -8.05 17.23
N VAL A 7 18.76 -8.76 17.18
CA VAL A 7 17.93 -8.87 16.00
C VAL A 7 16.97 -7.69 16.02
N PRO A 8 17.11 -6.70 15.11
CA PRO A 8 16.22 -5.54 15.08
C PRO A 8 14.80 -6.03 14.80
N ARG A 9 13.93 -5.86 15.79
CA ARG A 9 12.51 -6.13 15.64
C ARG A 9 11.89 -5.05 14.77
N ALA A 10 10.86 -5.42 14.03
CA ALA A 10 10.14 -4.50 13.15
C ALA A 10 9.65 -3.27 13.93
N VAL A 11 10.02 -2.09 13.46
CA VAL A 11 9.82 -0.84 14.23
C VAL A 11 8.34 -0.51 14.43
N LEU A 12 7.44 -1.03 13.57
CA LEU A 12 6.01 -0.76 13.63
C LEU A 12 5.30 -1.59 14.71
N CYS A 13 5.48 -2.91 14.71
CA CYS A 13 4.80 -3.83 15.63
C CYS A 13 5.67 -4.27 16.82
N GLY A 14 6.99 -4.22 16.69
CA GLY A 14 7.94 -4.67 17.72
C GLY A 14 7.95 -6.18 17.96
N SER A 15 7.31 -7.00 17.11
CA SER A 15 7.12 -8.44 17.37
C SER A 15 8.19 -9.33 16.72
N LEU A 16 8.31 -9.31 15.39
CA LEU A 16 9.18 -10.18 14.61
C LEU A 16 10.40 -9.44 14.02
N LEU A 17 11.33 -10.21 13.42
CA LEU A 17 12.43 -9.67 12.62
C LEU A 17 11.86 -8.76 11.53
N GLU A 18 12.49 -7.61 11.32
CA GLU A 18 12.13 -6.75 10.20
C GLU A 18 12.67 -7.29 8.88
N ASP A 19 11.76 -7.71 7.99
CA ASP A 19 12.04 -7.92 6.57
C ASP A 19 10.91 -7.36 5.70
N ILE A 20 11.07 -7.43 4.37
CA ILE A 20 10.13 -6.83 3.43
C ILE A 20 8.73 -7.48 3.48
N ASN A 21 8.66 -8.79 3.69
CA ASN A 21 7.39 -9.51 3.78
C ASN A 21 6.72 -9.19 5.11
N HIS A 22 7.49 -9.15 6.19
CA HIS A 22 6.97 -8.75 7.48
C HIS A 22 6.44 -7.31 7.43
N ILE A 23 7.22 -6.34 6.94
CA ILE A 23 6.80 -4.93 6.85
C ILE A 23 5.49 -4.78 6.08
N PHE A 24 5.33 -5.46 4.94
CA PHE A 24 4.22 -5.20 4.04
C PHE A 24 3.04 -6.18 4.12
N LEU A 25 3.22 -7.40 4.65
CA LEU A 25 2.19 -8.45 4.57
C LEU A 25 1.87 -9.12 5.91
N GLU A 26 2.81 -9.19 6.85
CA GLU A 26 2.66 -9.99 8.08
C GLU A 26 2.67 -9.17 9.36
N CYS A 27 3.17 -7.93 9.31
CA CYS A 27 3.14 -6.99 10.43
C CYS A 27 1.68 -6.71 10.80
N GLU A 28 1.35 -6.72 12.09
CA GLU A 28 -0.01 -6.45 12.60
C GLU A 28 -0.58 -5.13 12.06
N VAL A 29 0.26 -4.09 11.96
CA VAL A 29 -0.09 -2.80 11.36
C VAL A 29 -0.44 -2.97 9.88
N ALA A 30 0.36 -3.71 9.12
CA ALA A 30 0.11 -3.95 7.71
C ALA A 30 -1.15 -4.80 7.48
N MET A 31 -1.33 -5.89 8.23
CA MET A 31 -2.52 -6.74 8.16
C MET A 31 -3.79 -5.94 8.44
N THR A 32 -3.80 -5.13 9.50
CA THR A 32 -4.93 -4.25 9.83
C THR A 32 -5.23 -3.29 8.69
N LEU A 33 -4.21 -2.69 8.08
CA LEU A 33 -4.40 -1.76 6.96
C LEU A 33 -4.97 -2.47 5.73
N TRP A 34 -4.50 -3.67 5.41
CA TRP A 34 -5.06 -4.46 4.31
C TRP A 34 -6.51 -4.86 4.55
N GLU A 35 -6.86 -5.24 5.79
CA GLU A 35 -8.25 -5.54 6.17
C GLU A 35 -9.14 -4.30 6.05
N MET A 36 -8.68 -3.13 6.51
CA MET A 36 -9.41 -1.86 6.34
C MET A 36 -9.58 -1.50 4.85
N MET A 37 -8.56 -1.75 4.03
CA MET A 37 -8.62 -1.53 2.59
C MET A 37 -9.61 -2.49 1.91
N ASP A 38 -9.58 -3.78 2.26
CA ASP A 38 -10.47 -4.78 1.67
C ASP A 38 -11.94 -4.57 2.08
N ALA A 39 -12.17 -4.12 3.32
CA ALA A 39 -13.49 -3.72 3.80
C ALA A 39 -14.07 -2.53 3.02
N ARG A 40 -13.21 -1.66 2.45
CA ARG A 40 -13.63 -0.51 1.65
C ARG A 40 -13.63 -0.79 0.14
N PHE A 41 -12.70 -1.62 -0.31
CA PHE A 41 -12.42 -1.93 -1.71
C PHE A 41 -12.13 -3.42 -1.83
N ALA A 42 -13.17 -4.19 -2.12
CA ALA A 42 -13.08 -5.64 -2.18
C ALA A 42 -12.00 -6.11 -3.17
N GLY A 43 -11.19 -7.08 -2.73
CA GLY A 43 -10.18 -7.74 -3.56
C GLY A 43 -8.80 -7.07 -3.55
N VAL A 44 -8.64 -5.91 -2.89
CA VAL A 44 -7.34 -5.22 -2.79
C VAL A 44 -6.35 -6.06 -1.99
N ALA A 45 -6.76 -6.68 -0.88
CA ALA A 45 -5.84 -7.47 -0.06
C ALA A 45 -5.35 -8.72 -0.81
N SER A 46 -6.24 -9.41 -1.52
CA SER A 46 -5.88 -10.55 -2.36
C SER A 46 -4.96 -10.14 -3.51
N PHE A 47 -5.26 -9.00 -4.16
CA PHE A 47 -4.40 -8.44 -5.20
C PHE A 47 -3.02 -8.09 -4.66
N ALA A 48 -2.93 -7.41 -3.52
CA ALA A 48 -1.66 -7.02 -2.91
C ALA A 48 -0.80 -8.22 -2.52
N ARG A 49 -1.41 -9.28 -1.96
CA ARG A 49 -0.70 -10.52 -1.65
C ARG A 49 -0.13 -11.17 -2.90
N ASN A 50 -0.93 -11.26 -3.96
CA ASN A 50 -0.45 -11.76 -5.25
C ASN A 50 0.63 -10.85 -5.86
N PHE A 51 0.52 -9.53 -5.72
CA PHE A 51 1.49 -8.58 -6.23
C PHE A 51 2.84 -8.69 -5.52
N CYS A 52 2.83 -8.77 -4.19
CA CYS A 52 4.05 -8.85 -3.39
C CYS A 52 4.75 -10.22 -3.49
N VAL A 53 3.97 -11.31 -3.56
CA VAL A 53 4.50 -12.69 -3.61
C VAL A 53 4.77 -13.15 -5.05
N ASN A 54 3.83 -12.89 -5.97
CA ASN A 54 3.86 -13.36 -7.37
C ASN A 54 4.01 -12.17 -8.33
N LYS A 55 5.21 -11.58 -8.32
CA LYS A 55 5.55 -10.38 -9.10
C LYS A 55 5.23 -10.54 -10.60
N ASP A 56 5.51 -11.70 -11.18
CA ASP A 56 5.36 -11.94 -12.63
C ASP A 56 3.91 -12.08 -13.09
N ALA A 57 3.04 -12.68 -12.27
CA ALA A 57 1.63 -12.89 -12.62
C ALA A 57 0.87 -11.56 -12.70
N SER A 58 1.15 -10.64 -11.78
CA SER A 58 0.42 -9.38 -11.66
C SER A 58 0.74 -8.40 -12.81
N PHE A 59 1.98 -8.43 -13.33
CA PHE A 59 2.39 -7.56 -14.41
C PHE A 59 1.98 -8.06 -15.81
N ASN A 60 1.77 -9.37 -15.97
CA ASN A 60 1.33 -9.98 -17.22
C ASN A 60 -0.17 -9.81 -17.49
N ASP A 61 -0.99 -9.59 -16.44
CA ASP A 61 -2.44 -9.39 -16.56
C ASP A 61 -2.87 -7.92 -16.53
N ARG A 62 -1.94 -7.00 -16.84
CA ARG A 62 -2.18 -5.55 -16.86
C ARG A 62 -3.31 -5.09 -17.78
N GLY A 63 -3.67 -5.89 -18.78
CA GLY A 63 -4.78 -5.61 -19.69
C GLY A 63 -6.16 -5.83 -19.06
N ASN A 64 -6.28 -6.72 -18.07
CA ASN A 64 -7.55 -7.07 -17.42
C ASN A 64 -7.68 -6.54 -15.99
N THR A 65 -6.57 -6.17 -15.35
CA THR A 65 -6.58 -5.66 -13.98
C THR A 65 -6.98 -4.18 -13.93
N PRO A 66 -8.00 -3.81 -13.15
CA PRO A 66 -8.38 -2.40 -12.97
C PRO A 66 -7.22 -1.54 -12.48
N SER A 67 -6.94 -0.42 -13.15
CA SER A 67 -5.87 0.53 -12.78
C SER A 67 -5.97 1.03 -11.33
N ILE A 68 -7.19 1.10 -10.80
CA ILE A 68 -7.46 1.48 -9.41
C ILE A 68 -6.91 0.47 -8.40
N LEU A 69 -6.89 -0.84 -8.69
CA LEU A 69 -6.31 -1.85 -7.79
C LEU A 69 -4.79 -1.68 -7.65
N PHE A 70 -4.11 -1.38 -8.77
CA PHE A 70 -2.69 -1.03 -8.73
C PHE A 70 -2.46 0.23 -7.88
N ALA A 71 -3.24 1.29 -8.10
CA ALA A 71 -3.12 2.52 -7.32
C ALA A 71 -3.34 2.26 -5.82
N LEU A 72 -4.39 1.53 -5.46
CA LEU A 72 -4.69 1.14 -4.07
C LEU A 72 -3.54 0.34 -3.45
N CYS A 73 -3.00 -0.65 -4.16
CA CYS A 73 -1.88 -1.46 -3.71
C CYS A 73 -0.61 -0.61 -3.50
N PHE A 74 -0.19 0.17 -4.50
CA PHE A 74 1.00 1.00 -4.42
C PHE A 74 0.89 2.07 -3.34
N ASN A 75 -0.27 2.74 -3.23
CA ASN A 75 -0.50 3.77 -2.21
C ASN A 75 -0.47 3.17 -0.80
N THR A 76 -0.96 1.94 -0.62
CA THR A 76 -0.89 1.23 0.66
C THR A 76 0.56 0.87 1.01
N LEU A 77 1.30 0.26 0.09
CA LEU A 77 2.73 -0.06 0.28
C LEU A 77 3.55 1.19 0.60
N TYR A 78 3.35 2.27 -0.17
CA TYR A 78 4.00 3.55 0.07
C TYR A 78 3.65 4.11 1.46
N SER A 79 2.38 4.09 1.84
CA SER A 79 1.94 4.63 3.13
C SER A 79 2.52 3.86 4.31
N ILE A 80 2.55 2.51 4.23
CA ILE A 80 3.22 1.65 5.21
C ILE A 80 4.72 1.99 5.30
N TRP A 81 5.41 2.09 4.17
CA TRP A 81 6.83 2.44 4.13
C TRP A 81 7.10 3.82 4.74
N THR A 82 6.27 4.82 4.44
CA THR A 82 6.42 6.15 5.04
C THR A 82 6.16 6.15 6.55
N ALA A 83 5.19 5.37 7.03
CA ALA A 83 4.94 5.21 8.47
C ALA A 83 6.12 4.55 9.17
N ARG A 84 6.71 3.50 8.57
CA ARG A 84 7.93 2.85 9.04
C ARG A 84 9.08 3.85 9.14
N ASN A 85 9.29 4.68 8.11
CA ASN A 85 10.37 5.67 8.12
C ASN A 85 10.19 6.74 9.20
N LYS A 86 8.95 7.20 9.43
CA LYS A 86 8.67 8.09 10.56
C LYS A 86 9.01 7.43 11.90
N ALA A 87 8.68 6.16 12.07
CA ALA A 87 8.99 5.44 13.29
C ALA A 87 10.50 5.25 13.51
N VAL A 88 11.27 5.05 12.43
CA VAL A 88 12.74 4.91 12.51
C VAL A 88 13.45 6.24 12.72
N PHE A 89 13.14 7.26 11.93
CA PHE A 89 13.93 8.49 11.86
C PHE A 89 13.38 9.62 12.73
N GLU A 90 12.07 9.62 12.99
CA GLU A 90 11.40 10.66 13.78
C GLU A 90 10.90 10.13 15.13
N HIS A 91 11.04 8.82 15.39
CA HIS A 91 10.50 8.14 16.57
C HIS A 91 8.98 8.32 16.76
N LEU A 92 8.27 8.65 15.68
CA LEU A 92 6.83 8.84 15.65
C LEU A 92 6.15 7.60 15.04
N ARG A 93 5.22 7.00 15.78
CA ARG A 93 4.39 5.89 15.28
C ARG A 93 2.98 6.40 14.94
N PRO A 94 2.66 6.61 13.65
CA PRO A 94 1.30 6.98 13.26
C PRO A 94 0.33 5.86 13.58
N SER A 95 -0.90 6.20 13.99
CA SER A 95 -1.96 5.20 14.17
C SER A 95 -2.42 4.65 12.82
N ASN A 96 -2.99 3.44 12.83
CA ASN A 96 -3.52 2.80 11.62
C ASN A 96 -4.56 3.70 10.92
N TYR A 97 -5.37 4.44 11.67
CA TYR A 97 -6.33 5.40 11.11
C TYR A 97 -5.68 6.53 10.31
N ILE A 98 -4.56 7.10 10.79
CA ILE A 98 -3.83 8.16 10.07
C ILE A 98 -3.23 7.60 8.79
N ILE A 99 -2.66 6.39 8.84
CA ILE A 99 -2.09 5.74 7.67
C ILE A 99 -3.19 5.44 6.65
N PHE A 100 -4.33 4.90 7.09
CA PHE A 100 -5.48 4.62 6.25
C PHE A 100 -6.05 5.88 5.59
N ALA A 101 -6.22 6.96 6.35
CA ALA A 101 -6.67 8.24 5.81
C ALA A 101 -5.72 8.77 4.71
N LYS A 102 -4.40 8.59 4.88
CA LYS A 102 -3.41 8.94 3.86
C LYS A 102 -3.57 8.10 2.59
N ILE A 103 -3.82 6.79 2.72
CA ILE A 103 -4.04 5.90 1.56
C ILE A 103 -5.27 6.36 0.76
N LEU A 104 -6.36 6.70 1.45
CA LEU A 104 -7.58 7.21 0.82
C LEU A 104 -7.32 8.51 0.08
N ALA A 105 -6.66 9.48 0.72
CA ALA A 105 -6.33 10.76 0.10
C ALA A 105 -5.51 10.57 -1.19
N LEU A 106 -4.42 9.80 -1.14
CA LEU A 106 -3.58 9.52 -2.31
C LEU A 106 -4.35 8.81 -3.45
N THR A 107 -5.31 7.96 -3.10
CA THR A 107 -6.11 7.25 -4.09
C THR A 107 -7.16 8.15 -4.74
N MET A 108 -7.76 9.06 -3.96
CA MET A 108 -8.68 10.07 -4.49
C MET A 108 -7.96 11.04 -5.43
N ASP A 109 -6.78 11.53 -5.02
CA ASP A 109 -5.95 12.38 -5.88
C ASP A 109 -5.61 11.69 -7.21
N TYR A 110 -5.28 10.40 -7.18
CA TYR A 110 -5.05 9.61 -8.39
C TYR A 110 -6.30 9.51 -9.28
N ALA A 111 -7.47 9.29 -8.68
CA ALA A 111 -8.73 9.20 -9.41
C ALA A 111 -9.08 10.54 -10.10
N ASP A 112 -8.91 11.65 -9.40
CA ASP A 112 -9.17 13.00 -9.93
C ASP A 112 -8.25 13.32 -11.12
N ILE A 113 -6.96 13.01 -10.99
CA ILE A 113 -5.98 13.16 -12.08
C ILE A 113 -6.41 12.30 -13.28
N SER A 114 -6.73 11.02 -13.05
CA SER A 114 -7.10 10.08 -14.11
C SER A 114 -8.36 10.52 -14.86
N ILE A 115 -9.38 11.04 -14.16
CA ILE A 115 -10.59 11.61 -14.76
C ILE A 115 -10.24 12.85 -15.59
N SER A 116 -9.40 13.74 -15.05
CA SER A 116 -9.00 14.97 -15.75
C SER A 116 -8.26 14.68 -17.06
N GLU A 117 -7.40 13.65 -17.08
CA GLU A 117 -6.65 13.24 -18.26
C GLU A 117 -7.52 12.51 -19.28
N GLY A 118 -8.45 11.66 -18.83
CA GLY A 118 -9.45 11.05 -19.69
C GLY A 118 -10.26 12.11 -20.44
N ASN A 119 -10.76 13.11 -19.71
CA ASN A 119 -11.54 14.22 -20.29
C ASN A 119 -10.74 15.05 -21.32
N LYS A 120 -9.43 15.22 -21.14
CA LYS A 120 -8.56 15.88 -22.14
C LYS A 120 -8.41 15.05 -23.41
N LYS A 121 -8.26 13.73 -23.30
CA LYS A 121 -8.17 12.83 -24.46
C LYS A 121 -9.46 12.84 -25.30
N TYR A 122 -10.63 12.83 -24.68
CA TYR A 122 -11.91 12.93 -25.41
C TYR A 122 -12.09 14.28 -26.11
N LYS A 123 -11.67 15.39 -25.50
CA LYS A 123 -11.73 16.73 -26.14
C LYS A 123 -10.85 16.85 -27.39
N HIS A 124 -9.71 16.17 -27.44
CA HIS A 124 -8.86 16.14 -28.64
C HIS A 124 -9.33 15.15 -29.71
N SER A 125 -10.23 14.21 -29.38
CA SER A 125 -10.75 13.20 -30.31
C SER A 125 -12.07 13.62 -30.98
N GLY A 126 -12.67 14.73 -30.56
CA GLY A 126 -13.98 15.20 -31.01
C GLY A 126 -13.96 16.23 -32.16
N PHE A 127 -12.84 16.39 -32.85
CA PHE A 127 -12.75 17.15 -34.10
C PHE A 127 -12.50 16.18 -35.27
N ILE A 128 -13.56 15.54 -35.77
CA ILE A 128 -13.62 14.94 -37.10
C ILE A 128 -14.95 15.36 -37.71
#